data_AF-A0A0F9PIB7-F1
#
_entry.id   AF-A0A0F9PIB7-F1
#
_cell.length_a   1.000
_cell.length_b   1.000
_cell.length_c   1.000
_cell.angle_alpha   90.00
_cell.angle_beta   90.00
_cell.angle_gamma   90.00
#
_symmetry.space_group_name_H-M   'P 1'
#
loop_
_entity.id
_entity.type
_entity.pdbx_description
1 polymer ?
#
loop_
_entity_poly.entity_id
_entity_poly.type
_entity_poly.pdbx_seq_one_letter_code
_entity_poly.pdbx_strand_id
1 'polypeptide(L)'
;MPYADTSQNLRVARNYKRGVRHGKNWRQIYVDCGGMCQGRLEDESLCGSVDGLEFHELYEGINEKKIKFQPDLRRTLLCATCHGVEHGFSNGRYRGHRSYVAEDIDYEVRACGGVAKWMAKYGLVKPVAVPGGSE
;
A
#
# COMPACT_ATOMS: atom_id res chain seq x y z
N MET A 1 28.41 0.92 23.22
CA MET A 1 27.94 1.56 21.97
C MET A 1 26.62 0.92 21.58
N PRO A 2 25.50 1.66 21.50
CA PRO A 2 24.23 1.03 21.14
C PRO A 2 24.28 0.72 19.65
N TYR A 3 24.11 -0.55 19.30
CA TYR A 3 23.79 -0.93 17.93
C TYR A 3 22.45 -0.25 17.59
N ALA A 4 22.51 0.85 16.83
CA ALA A 4 21.32 1.40 16.22
C ALA A 4 20.68 0.27 15.40
N ASP A 5 19.49 -0.14 15.83
CA ASP A 5 18.74 -1.28 15.33
C ASP A 5 18.71 -1.25 13.80
N THR A 6 19.43 -2.18 13.17
CA THR A 6 19.55 -2.26 11.71
C THR A 6 18.18 -2.37 11.04
N SER A 7 17.19 -2.93 11.74
CA SER A 7 15.82 -3.00 11.25
C SER A 7 15.18 -1.60 11.12
N GLN A 8 15.41 -0.70 12.08
CA GLN A 8 14.90 0.67 12.03
C GLN A 8 15.49 1.44 10.84
N ASN A 9 16.79 1.29 10.57
CA ASN A 9 17.45 1.91 9.43
C ASN A 9 16.87 1.41 8.10
N LEU A 10 16.56 0.11 8.01
CA LEU A 10 15.92 -0.47 6.83
C LEU A 10 14.49 0.08 6.62
N ARG A 11 13.70 0.23 7.70
CA ARG A 11 12.33 0.80 7.63
C ARG A 11 12.35 2.26 7.14
N VAL A 12 13.24 3.07 7.71
CA VAL A 12 13.40 4.48 7.30
C VAL A 12 13.79 4.56 5.82
N ALA A 13 14.75 3.74 5.38
CA ALA A 13 15.16 3.68 3.99
C ALA A 13 14.01 3.23 3.05
N ARG A 14 13.22 2.21 3.44
CA ARG A 14 12.04 1.78 2.69
C ARG A 14 11.00 2.89 2.58
N ASN A 15 10.68 3.58 3.67
CA ASN A 15 9.70 4.67 3.67
C ASN A 15 10.15 5.88 2.86
N TYR A 16 11.45 6.20 2.89
CA TYR A 16 12.03 7.20 2.01
C TYR A 16 11.86 6.80 0.53
N LYS A 17 12.25 5.57 0.17
CA LYS A 17 12.08 5.05 -1.20
C LYS A 17 10.62 5.09 -1.66
N ARG A 18 9.66 4.74 -0.80
CA ARG A 18 8.22 4.87 -1.09
C ARG A 18 7.80 6.32 -1.30
N GLY A 19 8.29 7.24 -0.47
CA GLY A 19 8.02 8.68 -0.64
C GLY A 19 8.53 9.24 -1.96
N VAL A 20 9.70 8.76 -2.42
CA VAL A 20 10.25 9.13 -3.74
C VAL A 20 9.43 8.52 -4.87
N ARG A 21 9.07 7.24 -4.79
CA ARG A 21 8.40 6.50 -5.88
C ARG A 21 6.90 6.82 -6.01
N HIS A 22 6.20 6.93 -4.89
CA HIS A 22 4.73 7.02 -4.85
C HIS A 22 4.24 8.39 -4.36
N GLY A 23 5.15 9.33 -4.12
CA GLY A 23 4.85 10.66 -3.61
C GLY A 23 4.78 10.73 -2.07
N LYS A 24 4.81 11.96 -1.55
CA LYS A 24 4.88 12.23 -0.09
C LYS A 24 3.70 11.63 0.70
N ASN A 25 2.55 11.46 0.06
CA ASN A 25 1.31 10.95 0.66
C ASN A 25 1.00 9.50 0.28
N TRP A 26 1.99 8.67 -0.03
CA TRP A 26 1.78 7.23 -0.29
C TRP A 26 0.99 6.50 0.80
N ARG A 27 1.06 7.00 2.05
CA ARG A 27 0.28 6.51 3.20
C ARG A 27 -1.21 6.64 2.97
N GLN A 28 -1.65 7.65 2.22
CA GLN A 28 -3.04 7.84 1.87
C GLN A 28 -3.58 6.64 1.09
N ILE A 29 -2.78 6.08 0.16
CA ILE A 29 -3.16 4.87 -0.59
C ILE A 29 -3.43 3.70 0.36
N TYR A 30 -2.60 3.53 1.40
CA TYR A 30 -2.80 2.49 2.40
C TYR A 30 -4.10 2.70 3.18
N VAL A 31 -4.39 3.95 3.57
CA VAL A 31 -5.64 4.33 4.25
C VAL A 31 -6.86 4.12 3.36
N ASP A 32 -6.80 4.54 2.09
CA ASP A 32 -7.88 4.41 1.11
C ASP A 32 -8.20 2.94 0.83
N CYS A 33 -7.19 2.07 0.83
CA CYS A 33 -7.35 0.62 0.68
C CYS A 33 -7.69 -0.10 1.99
N GLY A 34 -7.86 0.63 3.11
CA GLY A 34 -8.11 0.03 4.43
C GLY A 34 -7.01 -0.92 4.91
N GLY A 35 -5.78 -0.79 4.38
CA GLY A 35 -4.69 -1.72 4.67
C GLY A 35 -4.91 -3.13 4.12
N MET A 36 -5.70 -3.28 3.05
CA MET A 36 -6.09 -4.57 2.48
C MET A 36 -5.88 -4.61 0.97
N CYS A 37 -5.70 -5.83 0.45
CA CYS A 37 -5.67 -6.11 -0.97
C CYS A 37 -7.00 -5.75 -1.63
N GLN A 38 -6.92 -4.96 -2.70
CA GLN A 38 -8.06 -4.51 -3.51
C GLN A 38 -8.25 -5.33 -4.79
N GLY A 39 -7.52 -6.44 -4.96
CA GLY A 39 -7.66 -7.32 -6.12
C GLY A 39 -9.04 -7.95 -6.14
N ARG A 40 -9.66 -8.05 -7.31
CA ARG A 40 -10.94 -8.73 -7.50
C ARG A 40 -10.73 -10.24 -7.60
N LEU A 41 -11.59 -10.99 -6.94
CA LEU A 41 -11.70 -12.44 -7.06
C LEU A 41 -12.70 -12.79 -8.18
N GLU A 42 -12.78 -14.07 -8.54
CA GLU A 42 -13.66 -14.57 -9.62
C GLU A 42 -15.15 -14.28 -9.37
N ASP A 43 -15.55 -14.16 -8.10
CA ASP A 43 -16.91 -13.84 -7.68
C ASP A 43 -17.16 -12.32 -7.56
N GLU A 44 -16.27 -11.50 -8.13
CA GLU A 44 -16.26 -10.03 -8.06
C GLU A 44 -16.07 -9.44 -6.65
N SER A 45 -15.84 -10.29 -5.63
CA SER A 45 -15.50 -9.83 -4.29
C SER A 45 -14.06 -9.32 -4.21
N LEU A 46 -13.75 -8.54 -3.17
CA LEU A 46 -12.38 -8.09 -2.91
C LEU A 46 -11.59 -9.18 -2.19
N CYS A 47 -10.32 -9.36 -2.59
CA CYS A 47 -9.41 -10.31 -1.98
C CYS A 47 -9.23 -10.09 -0.48
N GLY A 48 -9.12 -8.84 -0.02
CA GLY A 48 -9.11 -8.49 1.40
C GLY A 48 -7.87 -8.96 2.19
N SER A 49 -6.94 -9.69 1.57
CA SER A 49 -5.68 -10.11 2.23
C SER A 49 -4.95 -8.91 2.82
N VAL A 50 -4.45 -9.04 4.05
CA VAL A 50 -3.57 -8.06 4.70
C VAL A 50 -2.08 -8.39 4.54
N ASP A 51 -1.80 -9.60 4.05
CA ASP A 51 -0.45 -10.12 3.88
C ASP A 51 0.10 -9.85 2.48
N GLY A 52 1.44 -9.71 2.42
CA GLY A 52 2.18 -9.54 1.18
C GLY A 52 1.73 -8.36 0.32
N LEU A 53 1.24 -7.28 0.94
CA LEU A 53 0.74 -6.10 0.23
C LEU A 53 1.89 -5.31 -0.41
N GLU A 54 1.68 -4.99 -1.68
CA GLU A 54 2.55 -4.17 -2.51
C GLU A 54 1.73 -3.07 -3.19
N PHE A 55 2.37 -1.93 -3.45
CA PHE A 55 1.75 -0.88 -4.26
C PHE A 55 1.73 -1.31 -5.71
N HIS A 56 0.53 -1.35 -6.28
CA HIS A 56 0.34 -1.57 -7.69
C HIS A 56 -0.11 -0.29 -8.38
N GLU A 57 0.50 -0.02 -9.53
CA GLU A 57 0.10 1.05 -10.43
C GLU A 57 -0.80 0.42 -11.49
N LEU A 58 -2.08 0.81 -11.54
CA LEU A 58 -2.97 0.38 -12.61
C LEU A 58 -2.45 0.98 -13.92
N TYR A 59 -1.69 0.21 -14.69
CA TYR A 59 -1.22 0.66 -16.01
C TYR A 59 -2.33 0.44 -17.03
N GLU A 60 -3.02 1.49 -17.44
CA GLU A 60 -3.61 1.49 -18.78
C GLU A 60 -2.50 1.81 -19.79
N GLY A 61 -2.07 0.79 -20.55
CA GLY A 61 -1.28 0.99 -21.76
C GLY A 61 0.19 0.60 -21.66
N ILE A 62 0.48 -0.55 -22.26
CA ILE A 62 1.82 -1.03 -22.64
C ILE A 62 2.49 0.03 -23.52
N ASN A 63 3.51 0.72 -22.99
CA ASN A 63 4.75 1.08 -23.70
C ASN A 63 5.67 1.89 -22.78
N GLU A 64 6.81 1.29 -22.42
CA GLU A 64 7.87 1.81 -21.52
C GLU A 64 8.46 3.17 -21.94
N LYS A 65 8.12 3.67 -23.14
CA LYS A 65 8.62 4.94 -23.69
C LYS A 65 7.73 6.16 -23.45
N LYS A 66 6.54 5.99 -22.86
CA LYS A 66 5.68 7.11 -22.44
C LYS A 66 5.04 6.80 -21.09
N ILE A 67 5.86 6.68 -20.04
CA ILE A 67 5.36 6.78 -18.67
C ILE A 67 4.97 8.25 -18.44
N LYS A 68 3.78 8.64 -18.90
CA LYS A 68 3.12 9.79 -18.32
C LYS A 68 2.63 9.33 -16.95
N PHE A 69 3.26 9.83 -15.90
CA PHE A 69 2.67 9.80 -14.57
C PHE A 69 1.26 10.39 -14.69
N GLN A 70 0.23 9.54 -14.62
CA GLN A 70 -1.15 10.00 -14.56
C GLN A 70 -1.48 10.16 -13.07
N PRO A 71 -1.58 11.39 -12.54
CA PRO A 71 -1.94 11.63 -11.14
C PRO A 71 -3.32 11.08 -10.74
N ASP A 72 -4.12 10.72 -11.74
CA ASP A 72 -5.50 10.25 -11.72
C ASP A 72 -5.63 8.72 -11.84
N LEU A 73 -4.57 7.99 -12.23
CA LEU A 73 -4.56 6.54 -12.13
C LEU A 73 -4.41 6.14 -10.66
N ARG A 74 -5.48 5.53 -10.13
CA ARG A 74 -5.57 5.08 -8.74
C ARG A 74 -4.47 4.05 -8.47
N ARG A 75 -3.46 4.44 -7.68
CA ARG A 75 -2.57 3.46 -7.04
C ARG A 75 -3.39 2.67 -6.03
N THR A 76 -3.18 1.37 -6.00
CA THR A 76 -3.90 0.46 -5.12
C THR A 76 -2.95 -0.46 -4.38
N LEU A 77 -3.47 -1.23 -3.42
CA LEU A 77 -2.73 -2.29 -2.76
C LEU A 77 -3.17 -3.64 -3.30
N LEU A 78 -2.21 -4.46 -3.72
CA LEU A 78 -2.45 -5.85 -4.08
C LEU A 78 -1.55 -6.76 -3.24
N CYS A 79 -2.05 -7.92 -2.85
CA CYS A 79 -1.21 -8.98 -2.32
C CYS A 79 -0.37 -9.58 -3.46
N ALA A 80 0.75 -10.23 -3.14
CA ALA A 80 1.64 -10.85 -4.13
C ALA A 80 0.93 -11.78 -5.14
N THR A 81 -0.17 -12.44 -4.74
CA THR A 81 -0.98 -13.27 -5.64
C THR A 81 -1.76 -12.41 -6.65
N CYS A 82 -2.58 -11.46 -6.18
CA CYS A 82 -3.34 -10.57 -7.07
C CYS A 82 -2.41 -9.69 -7.92
N HIS A 83 -1.28 -9.25 -7.36
CA HIS A 83 -0.28 -8.46 -8.08
C HIS A 83 0.36 -9.26 -9.22
N GLY A 84 0.64 -10.55 -9.01
CA GLY A 84 1.12 -11.44 -10.05
C GLY A 84 0.11 -11.59 -11.20
N VAL A 85 -1.17 -11.80 -10.85
CA VAL A 85 -2.27 -11.93 -11.82
C VAL A 85 -2.34 -10.71 -12.74
N GLU A 86 -2.28 -9.49 -12.20
CA GLU A 86 -2.28 -8.25 -13.00
C GLU A 86 -1.10 -8.15 -13.97
N HIS A 87 0.06 -8.73 -13.63
CA HIS A 87 1.24 -8.74 -14.49
C HIS A 87 1.32 -9.95 -15.42
N GLY A 88 0.28 -10.80 -15.47
CA GLY A 88 0.29 -12.02 -16.28
C GLY A 88 1.25 -13.10 -15.76
N PHE A 89 1.75 -12.94 -14.52
CA PHE A 89 2.58 -13.93 -13.86
C PHE A 89 1.74 -14.69 -12.84
N SER A 90 1.56 -16.01 -13.04
CA SER A 90 1.09 -16.86 -11.95
C SER A 90 2.22 -17.00 -10.93
N ASN A 91 2.35 -16.06 -10.00
CA ASN A 91 3.27 -16.20 -8.87
C ASN A 91 2.76 -17.35 -8.00
N GLY A 92 3.22 -18.55 -8.32
CA GLY A 92 3.02 -19.73 -7.49
C GLY A 92 3.55 -19.45 -6.09
N ARG A 93 2.63 -19.34 -5.13
CA ARG A 93 2.89 -19.51 -3.68
C ARG A 93 3.69 -18.43 -2.94
N TYR A 94 3.44 -17.14 -3.15
CA TYR A 94 3.74 -16.15 -2.09
C TYR A 94 2.52 -15.98 -1.17
N ARG A 95 2.30 -16.94 -0.27
CA ARG A 95 1.29 -16.86 0.78
C ARG A 95 1.97 -16.77 2.15
N GLY A 96 1.69 -15.70 2.90
CA GLY A 96 1.91 -15.69 4.35
C GLY A 96 3.14 -14.94 4.88
N HIS A 97 3.78 -14.05 4.10
CA HIS A 97 4.69 -13.08 4.72
C HIS A 97 3.90 -11.81 5.06
N ARG A 98 4.15 -11.27 6.25
CA ARG A 98 3.55 -10.01 6.68
C ARG A 98 3.95 -8.92 5.69
N SER A 99 3.01 -8.06 5.34
CA SER A 99 3.31 -6.95 4.44
C SER A 99 4.34 -6.00 5.07
N TYR A 100 5.46 -5.77 4.39
CA TYR A 100 6.40 -4.72 4.78
C TYR A 100 5.77 -3.33 4.76
N VAL A 101 4.71 -3.11 3.97
CA VAL A 101 3.94 -1.86 4.01
C VAL A 101 3.21 -1.76 5.34
N ALA A 102 2.44 -2.80 5.71
CA ALA A 102 1.70 -2.83 6.97
C ALA A 102 2.64 -2.72 8.18
N GLU A 103 3.76 -3.43 8.19
CA GLU A 103 4.73 -3.32 9.30
C GLU A 103 5.33 -1.92 9.46
N ASP A 104 5.65 -1.26 8.34
CA ASP A 104 6.25 0.07 8.38
C ASP A 104 5.23 1.12 8.83
N ILE A 105 3.95 0.94 8.47
CA ILE A 105 2.83 1.75 8.97
C ILE A 105 2.63 1.51 10.47
N ASP A 106 2.58 0.26 10.92
CA ASP A 106 2.43 -0.08 12.35
C ASP A 106 3.55 0.55 13.19
N TYR A 107 4.78 0.51 12.68
CA TYR A 107 5.91 1.16 13.34
C TYR A 107 5.71 2.67 13.44
N GLU A 108 5.35 3.34 12.35
CA GLU A 108 5.12 4.79 12.36
C GLU A 108 3.96 5.20 13.26
N VAL A 109 2.87 4.42 13.28
CA VAL A 109 1.72 4.63 14.16
C VAL A 109 2.14 4.56 15.63
N ARG A 110 2.90 3.53 16.01
CA ARG A 110 3.42 3.40 17.38
C ARG A 110 4.37 4.55 17.73
N ALA A 111 5.27 4.90 16.82
CA ALA A 111 6.22 6.01 17.01
C ALA A 111 5.53 7.38 17.14
N CYS A 112 4.36 7.56 16.51
CA CYS A 112 3.56 8.79 16.65
C CYS A 112 2.66 8.77 17.89
N GLY A 113 2.57 7.65 18.62
CA GLY A 113 1.67 7.49 19.77
C GLY A 113 0.20 7.28 19.38
N GLY A 114 -0.05 6.63 18.24
CA GLY A 114 -1.38 6.19 17.81
C GLY A 114 -1.81 6.72 16.43
N VAL A 115 -2.87 6.12 15.89
CA VAL A 115 -3.34 6.36 14.51
C VAL A 115 -3.75 7.82 14.29
N ALA A 116 -4.46 8.44 15.23
CA ALA A 116 -4.90 9.84 15.10
C ALA A 116 -3.72 10.81 14.96
N LYS A 117 -2.67 10.64 15.78
CA LYS A 117 -1.46 11.47 15.72
C LYS A 117 -0.65 11.20 14.46
N TRP A 118 -0.58 9.95 14.04
CA TRP A 118 0.05 9.56 12.77
C TRP A 118 -0.66 10.18 11.56
N MET A 119 -1.99 10.11 11.50
CA MET A 119 -2.78 10.73 10.44
C MET A 119 -2.60 12.26 10.41
N ALA A 120 -2.64 12.92 11.58
CA ALA A 120 -2.41 14.36 11.67
C ALA A 120 -1.00 14.75 11.21
N LYS A 121 0.03 13.99 11.61
CA LYS A 121 1.42 14.24 11.21
C LYS A 121 1.62 14.23 9.70
N TYR A 122 0.94 13.33 9.00
CA TYR A 122 1.08 13.16 7.56
C TYR A 122 -0.05 13.82 6.75
N GLY A 123 -0.96 14.57 7.39
CA GLY A 123 -2.08 15.22 6.72
C GLY A 123 -3.02 14.24 6.00
N LEU A 124 -3.22 13.05 6.56
CA LEU A 124 -4.02 11.99 5.94
C LEU A 124 -5.50 12.24 6.17
N VAL A 125 -6.29 12.09 5.12
CA VAL A 125 -7.74 12.19 5.18
C VAL A 125 -8.35 10.80 5.38
N LYS A 126 -9.45 10.72 6.13
CA LYS A 126 -10.24 9.48 6.16
C LYS A 126 -10.81 9.24 4.75
N PRO A 127 -10.99 7.98 4.35
CA PRO A 127 -11.73 7.70 3.12
C PRO A 127 -13.12 8.33 3.25
N VAL A 128 -13.55 9.07 2.23
CA VAL A 128 -14.91 9.62 2.20
C VAL A 128 -15.86 8.43 2.11
N ALA A 129 -16.79 8.31 3.06
CA ALA A 129 -17.87 7.33 2.95
C ALA A 129 -18.61 7.60 1.64
N VAL A 130 -18.74 6.58 0.78
CA VAL A 130 -19.60 6.70 -0.40
C VAL A 130 -21.02 6.97 0.12
N PRO A 131 -21.66 8.09 -0.26
CA PRO A 131 -23.03 8.35 0.16
C PRO A 131 -23.92 7.31 -0.52
N GLY A 132 -24.36 6.29 0.22
CA GLY A 132 -25.17 5.21 -0.34
C GLY A 132 -25.36 3.94 0.49
N GLY A 133 -24.72 3.80 1.66
CA GLY A 133 -25.02 2.69 2.58
C GLY A 133 -26.11 3.08 3.57
N SER A 134 -27.38 2.97 3.18
CA SER A 134 -28.51 3.02 4.11
C SER A 134 -28.48 1.79 5.02
N GLU A 135 -28.60 2.05 6.33
CA GLU A 135 -29.03 1.08 7.35
C GLU A 135 -30.42 0.50 7.03
#